data_AF-A0A925CBR2-F1
#
_entry.id   AF-A0A925CBR2-F1
#
_cell.length_a   1.000
_cell.length_b   1.000
_cell.length_c   1.000
_cell.angle_alpha   90.00
_cell.angle_beta   90.00
_cell.angle_gamma   90.00
#
_symmetry.space_group_name_H-M   'P 1'
#
loop_
_entity.id
_entity.type
_entity.pdbx_description
1 polymer ?
#
loop_
_entity_poly.entity_id
_entity_poly.type
_entity_poly.pdbx_seq_one_letter_code
_entity_poly.pdbx_strand_id
1 'polypeptide(L)'
;MARRDRIALALPPLLLRLGLGIMFIMAGLGKVAGTMPARAEQAAILANMGVDIKPAAGDTTPAPPPAPAQSPAEGDGAVANPGAEAMPADGFKEPSDAAGGCRTYTGTDFPENVDVRMVYHLALGIHTAANPPIDAKGNFPPSIWPKDMASGSWPLWIAWTVAIIELLGGALVLIGLTTRFWAAAIAGVMIGAMWLTQFGPAIQAGDTVLRFFPSHRILDTAAWQTLLLQFVLLMMACALMLSRPGALAIDNALFGRRSGDLDEDGDDDE
;
A
#
# COMPACT_ATOMS: atom_id res chain seq x y z
N MET A 1 26.03 -0.32 40.19
CA MET A 1 25.48 0.63 39.18
C MET A 1 24.51 1.56 39.88
N ALA A 2 24.73 2.88 39.78
CA ALA A 2 23.91 3.84 40.51
C ALA A 2 22.48 3.92 39.91
N ARG A 3 21.49 4.31 40.72
CA ARG A 3 20.10 4.50 40.27
C ARG A 3 20.02 5.45 39.06
N ARG A 4 20.91 6.44 39.00
CA ARG A 4 21.01 7.43 37.91
C ARG A 4 21.40 6.77 36.58
N ASP A 5 22.38 5.86 36.59
CA ASP A 5 22.83 5.16 35.37
C ASP A 5 21.71 4.29 34.79
N ARG A 6 20.93 3.63 35.65
CA ARG A 6 19.77 2.82 35.22
C ARG A 6 18.70 3.68 34.54
N ILE A 7 18.41 4.86 35.09
CA ILE A 7 17.45 5.79 34.49
C ILE A 7 17.98 6.33 33.15
N ALA A 8 19.25 6.71 33.10
CA ALA A 8 19.88 7.22 31.88
C ALA A 8 19.85 6.19 30.74
N LEU A 9 20.06 4.90 31.05
CA LEU A 9 20.00 3.83 30.05
C LEU A 9 18.56 3.45 29.63
N ALA A 10 17.56 3.71 30.48
CA ALA A 10 16.16 3.41 30.18
C ALA A 10 15.45 4.52 29.38
N LEU A 11 15.95 5.77 29.44
CA LEU A 11 15.28 6.91 28.83
C LEU A 11 15.27 6.90 27.28
N PRO A 12 16.38 6.61 26.56
CA PRO A 12 16.38 6.61 25.10
C PRO A 12 15.33 5.67 24.46
N PRO A 13 15.24 4.37 24.83
CA PRO A 13 14.24 3.49 24.24
C PRO A 13 12.81 3.91 24.62
N LEU A 14 12.60 4.55 25.78
CA LEU A 14 11.28 5.10 26.15
C LEU A 14 10.87 6.25 25.24
N LEU A 15 11.76 7.21 24.99
CA LEU A 15 11.48 8.34 24.09
C LEU A 15 11.26 7.87 22.65
N LEU A 16 12.04 6.89 22.18
CA LEU A 16 11.85 6.29 20.86
C LEU A 16 10.47 5.64 20.73
N ARG A 17 10.01 4.89 21.75
CA ARG A 17 8.65 4.31 21.75
C ARG A 17 7.57 5.36 21.75
N LEU A 18 7.72 6.42 22.55
CA LEU A 18 6.75 7.50 22.62
C LEU A 18 6.62 8.20 21.26
N GLY A 19 7.75 8.62 20.67
CA GLY A 19 7.78 9.29 19.38
C GLY A 19 7.25 8.40 18.26
N LEU A 20 7.77 7.17 18.14
CA LEU A 20 7.35 6.25 17.08
C LEU A 20 5.89 5.83 17.25
N GLY A 21 5.49 5.43 18.47
CA GLY A 21 4.14 4.99 18.79
C GLY A 21 3.09 6.05 18.49
N ILE A 22 3.30 7.30 18.95
CA ILE A 22 2.37 8.41 18.67
C ILE A 22 2.26 8.68 17.18
N MET A 23 3.39 8.76 16.46
CA MET A 23 3.40 9.05 15.02
C MET A 23 2.61 8.00 14.24
N PHE A 24 2.79 6.73 14.56
CA PHE A 24 2.12 5.63 13.85
C PHE A 24 0.64 5.48 14.23
N ILE A 25 0.26 5.73 15.48
CA ILE A 25 -1.16 5.82 15.88
C ILE A 25 -1.85 6.93 15.08
N MET A 26 -1.26 8.12 15.02
CA MET A 26 -1.81 9.25 14.28
C MET A 26 -1.90 8.96 12.78
N ALA A 27 -0.86 8.37 12.19
CA ALA A 27 -0.83 7.98 10.78
C ALA A 27 -1.90 6.92 10.44
N GLY A 28 -2.03 5.88 11.28
CA GLY A 28 -3.02 4.82 11.11
C GLY A 28 -4.44 5.35 11.30
N LEU A 29 -4.68 6.19 12.31
CA LEU A 29 -5.98 6.81 12.53
C LEU A 29 -6.39 7.70 11.35
N GLY A 30 -5.46 8.47 10.79
CA GLY A 30 -5.71 9.27 9.59
C GLY A 30 -6.15 8.44 8.37
N LYS A 31 -5.60 7.23 8.21
CA LYS A 31 -6.00 6.31 7.12
C LYS A 31 -7.38 5.70 7.32
N VAL A 32 -7.73 5.35 8.56
CA VAL A 32 -8.98 4.66 8.88
C VAL A 32 -10.16 5.63 8.98
N ALA A 33 -9.94 6.81 9.58
CA ALA A 33 -10.97 7.82 9.82
C ALA A 33 -11.09 8.84 8.68
N GLY A 34 -10.02 9.06 7.91
CA GLY A 34 -10.02 10.02 6.81
C GLY A 34 -10.74 9.51 5.58
N THR A 35 -11.29 10.44 4.81
CA THR A 35 -11.77 10.23 3.45
C THR A 35 -10.98 11.07 2.46
N MET A 36 -10.99 10.66 1.20
CA MET A 36 -10.47 11.44 0.08
C MET A 36 -11.43 11.36 -1.10
N PRO A 37 -11.54 12.41 -1.92
CA PRO A 37 -12.30 12.34 -3.16
C PRO A 37 -11.53 11.49 -4.18
N ALA A 38 -12.15 10.39 -4.63
CA ALA A 38 -11.69 9.58 -5.74
C ALA A 38 -12.32 10.08 -7.04
N ARG A 39 -11.49 10.29 -8.07
CA ARG A 39 -11.97 10.60 -9.42
C ARG A 39 -12.69 9.40 -10.03
N ALA A 40 -13.44 9.65 -11.10
CA ALA A 40 -14.18 8.65 -11.88
C ALA A 40 -13.37 7.36 -12.14
N GLU A 41 -12.15 7.49 -12.67
CA GLU A 41 -11.29 6.35 -13.00
C GLU A 41 -10.78 5.63 -11.74
N GLN A 42 -10.48 6.37 -10.68
CA GLN A 42 -10.02 5.81 -9.41
C GLN A 42 -11.15 5.04 -8.70
N ALA A 43 -12.38 5.57 -8.73
CA ALA A 43 -13.56 4.91 -8.23
C ALA A 43 -13.82 3.60 -9.00
N ALA A 44 -13.70 3.62 -10.32
CA ALA A 44 -13.80 2.42 -11.15
C ALA A 44 -12.74 1.36 -10.79
N ILE A 45 -11.48 1.77 -10.63
CA ILE A 45 -10.39 0.88 -10.20
C ILE A 45 -10.72 0.27 -8.83
N LEU A 46 -11.15 1.08 -7.85
CA LEU A 46 -11.50 0.59 -6.52
C LEU A 46 -12.71 -0.35 -6.53
N ALA A 47 -13.74 -0.05 -7.33
CA ALA A 47 -14.89 -0.92 -7.51
C ALA A 47 -14.48 -2.27 -8.11
N ASN A 48 -13.59 -2.26 -9.12
CA ASN A 48 -13.01 -3.47 -9.70
C ASN A 48 -12.12 -4.27 -8.72
N MET A 49 -11.57 -3.63 -7.69
CA MET A 49 -10.86 -4.32 -6.60
C MET A 49 -11.81 -4.92 -5.56
N GLY A 50 -13.11 -4.64 -5.64
CA GLY A 50 -14.13 -5.11 -4.70
C GLY A 50 -14.50 -4.12 -3.60
N VAL A 51 -14.15 -2.84 -3.73
CA VAL A 51 -14.70 -1.80 -2.83
C VAL A 51 -16.17 -1.57 -3.21
N ASP A 52 -17.07 -1.64 -2.24
CA ASP A 52 -18.47 -1.32 -2.43
C ASP A 52 -18.64 0.19 -2.64
N ILE A 53 -18.63 0.60 -3.90
CA ILE A 53 -18.92 1.96 -4.34
C ILE A 53 -20.21 1.89 -5.15
N LYS A 54 -21.26 2.53 -4.63
CA LYS A 54 -22.53 2.63 -5.34
C LYS A 54 -22.29 3.43 -6.63
N PRO A 55 -22.44 2.83 -7.82
CA PRO A 55 -22.41 3.60 -9.06
C PRO A 55 -23.47 4.68 -8.97
N ALA A 56 -23.22 5.84 -9.57
CA ALA A 56 -24.32 6.76 -9.83
C ALA A 56 -25.37 5.91 -10.56
N ALA A 57 -26.60 5.87 -10.04
CA ALA A 57 -27.68 5.21 -10.73
C ALA A 57 -27.87 6.00 -12.01
N GLY A 58 -27.10 5.63 -13.04
CA GLY A 58 -27.42 6.03 -14.38
C GLY A 58 -28.84 5.55 -14.54
N ASP A 59 -29.75 6.49 -14.78
CA ASP A 59 -30.86 6.21 -15.66
C ASP A 59 -30.22 5.66 -16.92
N THR A 60 -29.93 4.35 -16.95
CA THR A 60 -29.64 3.60 -18.16
C THR A 60 -30.97 3.54 -18.88
N THR A 61 -31.46 4.70 -19.31
CA THR A 61 -32.23 4.77 -20.54
C THR A 61 -31.29 4.14 -21.55
N PRO A 62 -31.60 2.94 -22.05
CA PRO A 62 -30.74 2.25 -23.00
C PRO A 62 -30.41 3.25 -24.08
N ALA A 63 -29.12 3.44 -24.37
CA ALA A 63 -28.73 4.25 -25.51
C ALA A 63 -29.56 3.73 -26.70
N PRO A 64 -30.36 4.59 -27.37
CA PRO A 64 -31.19 4.14 -28.46
C PRO A 64 -30.32 3.32 -29.42
N PRO A 65 -30.81 2.15 -29.86
CA PRO A 65 -30.02 1.24 -30.68
C PRO A 65 -29.35 2.05 -31.80
N PRO A 66 -28.04 1.85 -32.01
CA PRO A 66 -27.29 2.63 -32.99
C PRO A 66 -28.09 2.62 -34.29
N ALA A 67 -28.41 3.81 -34.80
CA ALA A 67 -29.13 3.96 -36.05
C ALA A 67 -28.44 3.06 -37.09
N PRO A 68 -29.19 2.30 -37.91
CA PRO A 68 -28.63 1.36 -38.87
C PRO A 68 -27.48 2.02 -39.61
N ALA A 69 -26.28 1.45 -39.50
CA ALA A 69 -25.11 1.94 -40.20
C ALA A 69 -25.50 2.08 -41.69
N GLN A 70 -25.51 3.32 -42.19
CA GLN A 70 -25.66 3.55 -43.61
C GLN A 70 -24.46 2.85 -44.27
N SER A 71 -24.75 1.81 -45.07
CA SER A 71 -23.74 1.11 -45.86
C SER A 71 -22.86 2.13 -46.56
N PRO A 72 -21.53 2.09 -46.37
CA PRO A 72 -20.61 2.83 -47.22
C PRO A 72 -20.87 2.41 -48.66
N ALA A 73 -21.02 3.40 -49.55
CA ALA A 73 -21.12 3.17 -50.98
C ALA A 73 -19.93 2.31 -51.44
N GLU A 74 -20.29 1.27 -52.17
CA GLU A 74 -19.46 0.26 -52.80
C GLU A 74 -18.36 0.91 -53.66
N GLY A 75 -17.14 0.94 -53.12
CA GLY A 75 -15.93 1.35 -53.81
C GLY A 75 -15.19 0.10 -54.30
N ASP A 76 -15.34 -0.18 -55.59
CA ASP A 76 -14.70 -1.28 -56.33
C ASP A 76 -13.16 -1.23 -56.20
N GLY A 77 -12.57 -2.32 -55.69
CA GLY A 77 -11.12 -2.41 -55.49
C GLY A 77 -10.65 -3.67 -54.76
N ALA A 78 -11.18 -4.84 -55.12
CA ALA A 78 -10.80 -6.12 -54.53
C ALA A 78 -9.44 -6.62 -55.06
N VAL A 79 -8.41 -6.63 -54.20
CA VAL A 79 -7.21 -7.46 -54.40
C VAL A 79 -7.46 -8.77 -53.67
N ALA A 80 -7.63 -9.85 -54.43
CA ALA A 80 -7.85 -11.20 -53.91
C ALA A 80 -6.63 -11.69 -53.13
N ASN A 81 -6.84 -12.11 -51.88
CA ASN A 81 -5.87 -12.82 -51.06
C ASN A 81 -6.22 -14.32 -51.06
N PRO A 82 -5.56 -15.18 -51.85
CA PRO A 82 -5.85 -16.60 -51.89
C PRO A 82 -5.09 -17.30 -50.75
N GLY A 83 -5.77 -17.59 -49.64
CA GLY A 83 -5.16 -18.40 -48.58
C GLY A 83 -5.90 -18.56 -47.25
N ALA A 84 -7.11 -18.02 -47.09
CA ALA A 84 -7.90 -18.24 -45.87
C ALA A 84 -8.81 -19.47 -46.05
N GLU A 85 -8.36 -20.64 -45.59
CA GLU A 85 -9.23 -21.78 -45.37
C GLU A 85 -10.36 -21.41 -44.40
N ALA A 86 -11.60 -21.60 -44.85
CA ALA A 86 -12.79 -21.35 -44.08
C ALA A 86 -12.84 -22.32 -42.88
N MET A 87 -12.78 -21.78 -41.66
CA MET A 87 -13.10 -22.56 -40.47
C MET A 87 -14.59 -22.92 -40.45
N PRO A 88 -14.95 -24.14 -40.02
CA PRO A 88 -16.34 -24.58 -39.96
C PRO A 88 -17.16 -23.71 -39.02
N ALA A 89 -18.32 -23.28 -39.49
CA ALA A 89 -19.35 -22.55 -38.76
C ALA A 89 -20.10 -23.47 -37.76
N ASP A 90 -19.37 -24.24 -36.96
CA ASP A 90 -19.94 -25.01 -35.88
C ASP A 90 -20.27 -24.07 -34.72
N GLY A 91 -21.55 -24.01 -34.41
CA GLY A 91 -22.15 -23.07 -33.47
C GLY A 91 -21.49 -23.10 -32.10
N PHE A 92 -20.61 -22.13 -31.89
CA PHE A 92 -20.23 -21.69 -30.56
C PHE A 92 -21.50 -21.09 -29.94
N LYS A 93 -22.23 -21.90 -29.16
CA LYS A 93 -23.15 -21.35 -28.17
C LYS A 93 -22.29 -20.46 -27.27
N GLU A 94 -22.47 -19.15 -27.36
CA GLU A 94 -21.98 -18.24 -26.34
C GLU A 94 -22.39 -18.84 -24.99
N PRO A 95 -21.44 -19.12 -24.08
CA PRO A 95 -21.77 -19.61 -22.77
C PRO A 95 -22.66 -18.55 -22.12
N SER A 96 -23.94 -18.87 -21.97
CA SER A 96 -24.94 -18.05 -21.29
C SER A 96 -24.38 -17.54 -19.96
N ASP A 97 -24.14 -16.22 -19.87
CA ASP A 97 -23.62 -15.44 -18.72
C ASP A 97 -24.52 -15.45 -17.45
N ALA A 98 -25.30 -16.51 -17.25
CA ALA A 98 -26.22 -16.66 -16.11
C ALA A 98 -25.52 -17.06 -14.79
N ALA A 99 -24.21 -16.81 -14.69
CA ALA A 99 -23.41 -16.97 -13.47
C ALA A 99 -22.79 -15.62 -13.08
N GLY A 100 -23.63 -14.66 -12.64
CA GLY A 100 -23.24 -13.44 -11.94
C GLY A 100 -21.90 -12.82 -12.38
N GLY A 101 -21.75 -12.51 -13.68
CA GLY A 101 -20.52 -11.99 -14.24
C GLY A 101 -20.00 -10.81 -13.43
N CYS A 102 -18.72 -10.85 -13.06
CA CYS A 102 -18.07 -9.75 -12.35
C CYS A 102 -18.13 -8.51 -13.26
N ARG A 103 -19.06 -7.59 -12.96
CA ARG A 103 -19.23 -6.36 -13.70
C ARG A 103 -17.91 -5.60 -13.66
N THR A 104 -17.32 -5.36 -14.82
CA THR A 104 -16.16 -4.46 -14.93
C THR A 104 -16.66 -3.03 -14.94
N TYR A 105 -16.22 -2.25 -13.98
CA TYR A 105 -16.54 -0.84 -13.86
C TYR A 105 -15.56 0.02 -14.66
N THR A 106 -16.06 1.12 -15.19
CA THR A 106 -15.31 2.13 -15.94
C THR A 106 -15.54 3.51 -15.33
N GLY A 107 -14.75 4.52 -15.74
CA GLY A 107 -14.92 5.88 -15.23
C GLY A 107 -16.33 6.45 -15.50
N THR A 108 -16.99 6.05 -16.58
CA THR A 108 -18.35 6.51 -16.90
C THR A 108 -19.42 6.03 -15.92
N ASP A 109 -19.14 4.98 -15.14
CA ASP A 109 -20.04 4.51 -14.07
C ASP A 109 -20.01 5.44 -12.83
N PHE A 110 -19.04 6.35 -12.75
CA PHE A 110 -18.82 7.28 -11.63
C PHE A 110 -18.60 8.71 -12.14
N PRO A 111 -19.66 9.39 -12.64
CA PRO A 111 -19.54 10.71 -13.25
C PRO A 111 -19.14 11.83 -12.28
N GLU A 112 -19.36 11.60 -10.98
CA GLU A 112 -18.99 12.53 -9.91
C GLU A 112 -17.84 11.95 -9.08
N ASN A 113 -17.08 12.83 -8.42
CA ASN A 113 -16.07 12.38 -7.46
C ASN A 113 -16.76 11.67 -6.29
N VAL A 114 -16.23 10.51 -5.92
CA VAL A 114 -16.77 9.71 -4.82
C VAL A 114 -15.84 9.82 -3.63
N ASP A 115 -16.37 10.17 -2.46
CA ASP A 115 -15.59 10.12 -1.22
C ASP A 115 -15.34 8.67 -0.81
N VAL A 116 -14.07 8.29 -0.78
CA VAL A 116 -13.63 6.95 -0.37
C VAL A 116 -12.70 7.05 0.84
N ARG A 117 -12.51 5.94 1.55
CA ARG A 117 -11.62 5.93 2.73
C ARG A 117 -10.18 6.20 2.32
N MET A 118 -9.45 6.96 3.14
CA MET A 118 -8.05 7.35 2.90
C MET A 118 -7.12 6.13 2.80
N VAL A 119 -7.42 5.02 3.49
CA VAL A 119 -6.67 3.75 3.36
C VAL A 119 -6.56 3.27 1.90
N TYR A 120 -7.56 3.54 1.06
CA TYR A 120 -7.56 3.13 -0.34
C TYR A 120 -6.61 3.94 -1.22
N HIS A 121 -6.05 5.05 -0.73
CA HIS A 121 -4.96 5.75 -1.41
C HIS A 121 -3.75 4.84 -1.63
N LEU A 122 -3.45 3.97 -0.67
CA LEU A 122 -2.35 3.02 -0.81
C LEU A 122 -2.64 1.95 -1.86
N ALA A 123 -3.88 1.44 -1.90
CA ALA A 123 -4.29 0.47 -2.91
C ALA A 123 -4.20 1.05 -4.34
N LEU A 124 -4.67 2.30 -4.52
CA LEU A 124 -4.51 3.03 -5.78
C LEU A 124 -3.04 3.27 -6.13
N GLY A 125 -2.20 3.60 -5.14
CA GLY A 125 -0.76 3.75 -5.31
C GLY A 125 -0.09 2.47 -5.81
N ILE A 126 -0.41 1.32 -5.21
CA ILE A 126 0.08 0.00 -5.65
C ILE A 126 -0.37 -0.32 -7.07
N HIS A 127 -1.64 -0.08 -7.38
CA HIS A 127 -2.17 -0.30 -8.73
C HIS A 127 -1.49 0.58 -9.78
N THR A 128 -1.28 1.86 -9.48
CA THR A 128 -0.61 2.81 -10.36
C THR A 128 0.88 2.46 -10.53
N ALA A 129 1.54 2.00 -9.47
CA ALA A 129 2.92 1.52 -9.51
C ALA A 129 3.08 0.29 -10.43
N ALA A 130 2.08 -0.58 -10.49
CA ALA A 130 2.07 -1.73 -11.40
C ALA A 130 1.64 -1.37 -12.83
N ASN A 131 0.77 -0.38 -12.98
CA ASN A 131 0.16 0.06 -14.24
C ASN A 131 0.41 1.56 -14.46
N PRO A 132 1.67 1.98 -14.66
CA PRO A 132 1.96 3.40 -14.84
C PRO A 132 1.29 3.93 -16.10
N PRO A 133 0.74 5.16 -16.07
CA PRO A 133 0.19 5.78 -17.26
C PRO A 133 1.28 6.04 -18.29
N ILE A 134 0.89 6.11 -19.57
CA ILE A 134 1.78 6.52 -20.65
C ILE A 134 2.30 7.93 -20.33
N ASP A 135 3.61 8.13 -20.41
CA ASP A 135 4.23 9.42 -20.13
C ASP A 135 3.91 10.47 -21.22
N ALA A 136 4.27 11.72 -20.98
CA ALA A 136 4.06 12.81 -21.96
C ALA A 136 4.78 12.59 -23.30
N LYS A 137 5.72 11.65 -23.38
CA LYS A 137 6.50 11.29 -24.58
C LYS A 137 5.91 10.05 -25.29
N GLY A 138 4.82 9.48 -24.79
CA GLY A 138 4.21 8.28 -25.37
C GLY A 138 4.88 6.97 -24.94
N ASN A 139 5.82 6.98 -24.00
CA ASN A 139 6.47 5.77 -23.51
C ASN A 139 5.68 5.14 -22.38
N PHE A 140 5.78 3.81 -22.26
CA PHE A 140 5.29 3.07 -21.10
C PHE A 140 6.38 3.04 -20.02
N PRO A 141 6.21 3.72 -18.87
CA PRO A 141 7.17 3.64 -17.78
C PRO A 141 7.29 2.19 -17.28
N PRO A 142 8.44 1.80 -16.72
CA PRO A 142 8.59 0.46 -16.16
C PRO A 142 7.61 0.24 -15.01
N SER A 143 6.97 -0.93 -14.99
CA SER A 143 6.21 -1.40 -13.85
C SER A 143 7.16 -1.72 -12.70
N ILE A 144 6.96 -1.10 -11.54
CA ILE A 144 7.82 -1.27 -10.35
C ILE A 144 7.20 -2.20 -9.30
N TRP A 145 6.03 -2.76 -9.61
CA TRP A 145 5.28 -3.64 -8.74
C TRP A 145 4.78 -4.86 -9.51
N PRO A 146 4.84 -6.07 -8.95
CA PRO A 146 4.33 -7.26 -9.64
C PRO A 146 2.85 -7.13 -9.98
N LYS A 147 2.48 -7.43 -11.23
CA LYS A 147 1.09 -7.32 -11.71
C LYS A 147 0.10 -8.16 -10.89
N ASP A 148 0.53 -9.34 -10.46
CA ASP A 148 -0.30 -10.27 -9.66
C ASP A 148 -0.67 -9.70 -8.28
N MET A 149 0.20 -8.84 -7.72
CA MET A 149 -0.06 -8.17 -6.44
C MET A 149 -0.83 -6.86 -6.58
N ALA A 150 -1.05 -6.41 -7.81
CA ALA A 150 -1.77 -5.18 -8.13
C ALA A 150 -3.17 -5.42 -8.71
N SER A 151 -3.55 -6.68 -8.92
CA SER A 151 -4.84 -7.09 -9.48
C SER A 151 -5.77 -7.65 -8.38
N GLY A 152 -7.07 -7.63 -8.66
CA GLY A 152 -8.10 -8.12 -7.74
C GLY A 152 -8.10 -7.37 -6.40
N SER A 153 -8.32 -8.09 -5.30
CA SER A 153 -8.42 -7.51 -3.96
C SER A 153 -7.08 -7.39 -3.22
N TRP A 154 -5.96 -7.85 -3.81
CA TRP A 154 -4.64 -7.84 -3.16
C TRP A 154 -4.20 -6.45 -2.67
N PRO A 155 -4.30 -5.37 -3.48
CA PRO A 155 -3.96 -4.02 -3.03
C PRO A 155 -4.76 -3.55 -1.81
N LEU A 156 -6.04 -3.95 -1.72
CA LEU A 156 -6.91 -3.62 -0.57
C LEU A 156 -6.43 -4.32 0.69
N TRP A 157 -6.09 -5.61 0.60
CA TRP A 157 -5.54 -6.35 1.73
C TRP A 157 -4.24 -5.73 2.23
N ILE A 158 -3.31 -5.41 1.33
CA ILE A 158 -2.04 -4.76 1.70
C ILE A 158 -2.31 -3.41 2.37
N ALA A 159 -3.21 -2.59 1.81
CA ALA A 159 -3.57 -1.29 2.37
C ALA A 159 -4.13 -1.39 3.79
N TRP A 160 -5.04 -2.33 4.03
CA TRP A 160 -5.59 -2.58 5.36
C TRP A 160 -4.57 -3.18 6.32
N THR A 161 -3.71 -4.11 5.87
CA THR A 161 -2.61 -4.63 6.69
C THR A 161 -1.67 -3.51 7.14
N VAL A 162 -1.31 -2.58 6.24
CA VAL A 162 -0.50 -1.42 6.59
C VAL A 162 -1.20 -0.55 7.63
N ALA A 163 -2.47 -0.19 7.43
CA ALA A 163 -3.22 0.61 8.39
C ALA A 163 -3.32 -0.05 9.78
N ILE A 164 -3.50 -1.38 9.82
CA ILE A 164 -3.52 -2.16 11.07
C ILE A 164 -2.15 -2.14 11.73
N ILE A 165 -1.06 -2.38 10.99
CA ILE A 165 0.30 -2.34 11.54
C ILE A 165 0.61 -0.95 12.09
N GLU A 166 0.18 0.12 11.43
CA GLU A 166 0.41 1.47 11.94
C GLU A 166 -0.36 1.74 13.23
N LEU A 167 -1.66 1.44 13.27
CA LEU A 167 -2.49 1.73 14.43
C LEU A 167 -2.17 0.80 15.60
N LEU A 168 -2.25 -0.51 15.37
CA LEU A 168 -2.03 -1.52 16.39
C LEU A 168 -0.55 -1.61 16.77
N GLY A 169 0.35 -1.60 15.78
CA GLY A 169 1.78 -1.61 16.05
C GLY A 169 2.25 -0.36 16.76
N GLY A 170 1.74 0.82 16.39
CA GLY A 170 2.00 2.07 17.13
C GLY A 170 1.56 1.99 18.59
N ALA A 171 0.34 1.51 18.84
CA ALA A 171 -0.19 1.33 20.20
C ALA A 171 0.61 0.31 21.03
N LEU A 172 0.98 -0.83 20.44
CA LEU A 172 1.72 -1.88 21.13
C LEU A 172 3.18 -1.50 21.39
N VAL A 173 3.83 -0.79 20.46
CA VAL A 173 5.15 -0.18 20.70
C VAL A 173 5.09 0.86 21.82
N LEU A 174 4.04 1.69 21.85
CA LEU A 174 3.88 2.74 22.87
C LEU A 174 3.76 2.13 24.28
N ILE A 175 2.96 1.07 24.43
CA ILE A 175 2.77 0.36 25.70
C ILE A 175 3.99 -0.53 26.04
N GLY A 176 4.81 -0.88 25.04
CA GLY A 176 5.97 -1.73 25.22
C GLY A 176 5.63 -3.22 25.28
N LEU A 177 4.61 -3.64 24.53
CA LEU A 177 4.20 -5.04 24.36
C LEU A 177 4.66 -5.56 22.99
N THR A 178 5.39 -6.67 22.98
CA THR A 178 6.01 -7.30 21.80
C THR A 178 6.77 -6.28 20.95
N THR A 179 7.51 -5.37 21.61
CA THR A 179 8.04 -4.12 20.99
C THR A 179 8.88 -4.42 19.74
N ARG A 180 9.68 -5.51 19.79
CA ARG A 180 10.58 -5.88 18.68
C ARG A 180 9.83 -6.33 17.44
N PHE A 181 8.78 -7.13 17.63
CA PHE A 181 7.96 -7.63 16.52
C PHE A 181 7.26 -6.48 15.80
N TRP A 182 6.61 -5.58 16.56
CA TRP A 182 5.91 -4.44 15.97
C TRP A 182 6.86 -3.39 15.41
N ALA A 183 8.03 -3.17 16.03
CA ALA A 183 9.06 -2.31 15.45
C ALA A 183 9.57 -2.86 14.10
N ALA A 184 9.73 -4.18 13.97
CA ALA A 184 10.09 -4.82 12.70
C ALA A 184 8.98 -4.65 11.64
N ALA A 185 7.71 -4.85 12.03
CA ALA A 185 6.57 -4.62 11.14
C ALA A 185 6.49 -3.17 10.65
N ILE A 186 6.66 -2.20 11.56
CA ILE A 186 6.72 -0.76 11.26
C ILE A 186 7.89 -0.44 10.32
N ALA A 187 9.08 -1.03 10.55
CA ALA A 187 10.22 -0.87 9.64
C ALA A 187 9.86 -1.35 8.23
N GLY A 188 9.17 -2.49 8.10
CA GLY A 188 8.65 -2.98 6.82
C GLY A 188 7.70 -1.98 6.14
N VAL A 189 6.76 -1.40 6.90
CA VAL A 189 5.85 -0.36 6.39
C VAL A 189 6.61 0.86 5.89
N MET A 190 7.66 1.32 6.59
CA MET A 190 8.48 2.46 6.16
C MET A 190 9.29 2.16 4.90
N ILE A 191 9.82 0.95 4.76
CA ILE A 191 10.47 0.52 3.51
C ILE A 191 9.48 0.55 2.35
N GLY A 192 8.28 -0.01 2.54
CA GLY A 192 7.21 0.03 1.53
C GLY A 192 6.77 1.44 1.18
N ALA A 193 6.65 2.33 2.16
CA ALA A 193 6.30 3.73 1.96
C ALA A 193 7.37 4.46 1.14
N MET A 194 8.66 4.31 1.48
CA MET A 194 9.76 4.91 0.69
C MET A 194 9.78 4.37 -0.74
N TRP A 195 9.52 3.07 -0.93
CA TRP A 195 9.42 2.48 -2.26
C TRP A 195 8.29 3.10 -3.08
N LEU A 196 7.07 3.16 -2.53
CA LEU A 196 5.90 3.65 -3.27
C LEU A 196 5.87 5.16 -3.46
N THR A 197 6.54 5.94 -2.60
CA THR A 197 6.44 7.41 -2.63
C THR A 197 7.68 8.11 -3.15
N GLN A 198 8.87 7.50 -3.08
CA GLN A 198 10.14 8.17 -3.43
C GLN A 198 10.89 7.40 -4.52
N PHE A 199 11.31 6.17 -4.23
CA PHE A 199 12.18 5.41 -5.16
C PHE A 199 11.42 4.98 -6.41
N GLY A 200 10.22 4.42 -6.23
CA GLY A 200 9.38 3.94 -7.32
C GLY A 200 9.04 5.02 -8.34
N PRO A 201 8.41 6.14 -7.92
CA PRO A 201 8.12 7.25 -8.83
C PRO A 201 9.36 7.80 -9.54
N ALA A 202 10.51 7.90 -8.86
CA ALA A 202 11.75 8.35 -9.49
C ALA A 202 12.25 7.39 -10.58
N ILE A 203 12.20 6.07 -10.32
CA ILE A 203 12.55 5.03 -11.31
C ILE A 203 11.60 5.10 -12.51
N GLN A 204 10.29 5.25 -12.27
CA GLN A 204 9.29 5.34 -13.33
C GLN A 204 9.47 6.60 -14.19
N ALA A 205 9.83 7.73 -13.57
CA ALA A 205 10.13 8.96 -14.27
C ALA A 205 11.47 8.92 -15.05
N GLY A 206 12.31 7.89 -14.83
CA GLY A 206 13.67 7.83 -15.36
C GLY A 206 14.61 8.89 -14.75
N ASP A 207 14.19 9.52 -13.65
CA ASP A 207 14.85 10.67 -13.05
C ASP A 207 15.62 10.26 -11.80
N THR A 208 16.63 9.41 -12.00
CA THR A 208 17.39 8.79 -10.90
C THR A 208 18.89 9.08 -10.93
N VAL A 209 19.47 9.23 -9.75
CA VAL A 209 20.91 9.17 -9.48
C VAL A 209 21.21 7.77 -8.93
N LEU A 210 22.31 7.16 -9.35
CA LEU A 210 22.67 5.76 -9.01
C LEU A 210 21.58 4.72 -9.34
N ARG A 211 20.71 4.99 -10.33
CA ARG A 211 19.63 4.12 -10.84
C ARG A 211 18.40 3.92 -9.93
N PHE A 212 18.38 4.45 -8.71
CA PHE A 212 17.20 4.30 -7.82
C PHE A 212 16.90 5.53 -6.95
N PHE A 213 17.85 6.45 -6.79
CA PHE A 213 17.70 7.59 -5.91
C PHE A 213 17.08 8.77 -6.66
N PRO A 214 16.10 9.52 -6.12
CA PRO A 214 15.55 10.69 -6.80
C PRO A 214 16.63 11.74 -7.11
N SER A 215 16.55 12.41 -8.26
CA SER A 215 17.55 13.40 -8.70
C SER A 215 17.36 14.81 -8.11
N HIS A 216 16.81 14.93 -6.90
CA HIS A 216 16.63 16.23 -6.27
C HIS A 216 17.98 16.91 -6.01
N ARG A 217 17.97 18.25 -6.00
CA ARG A 217 19.16 19.02 -5.63
C ARG A 217 19.53 18.70 -4.18
N ILE A 218 20.80 18.43 -3.90
CA ILE A 218 21.27 17.96 -2.57
C ILE A 218 20.88 18.91 -1.43
N LEU A 219 20.78 20.22 -1.71
CA LEU A 219 20.43 21.24 -0.72
C LEU A 219 18.95 21.65 -0.75
N ASP A 220 18.10 20.98 -1.53
CA ASP A 220 16.65 21.23 -1.56
C ASP A 220 15.94 20.46 -0.45
N THR A 221 15.93 21.04 0.74
CA THR A 221 15.33 20.44 1.94
C THR A 221 13.86 20.09 1.79
N ALA A 222 13.11 20.84 0.97
CA ALA A 222 11.69 20.59 0.77
C ALA A 222 11.46 19.31 -0.04
N ALA A 223 12.24 19.11 -1.11
CA ALA A 223 12.19 17.89 -1.90
C ALA A 223 12.59 16.64 -1.08
N TRP A 224 13.58 16.78 -0.20
CA TRP A 224 14.05 15.66 0.64
C TRP A 224 13.20 15.41 1.89
N GLN A 225 12.31 16.33 2.28
CA GLN A 225 11.62 16.30 3.57
C GLN A 225 10.89 14.96 3.82
N THR A 226 10.12 14.49 2.85
CA THR A 226 9.34 13.25 2.99
C THR A 226 10.24 12.03 3.12
N LEU A 227 11.26 11.90 2.26
CA LEU A 227 12.20 10.78 2.32
C LEU A 227 12.98 10.77 3.63
N LEU A 228 13.49 11.92 4.07
CA LEU A 228 14.25 12.04 5.32
C LEU A 228 13.37 11.72 6.53
N LEU A 229 12.11 12.16 6.56
CA LEU A 229 11.18 11.82 7.63
C LEU A 229 10.93 10.31 7.68
N GLN A 230 10.62 9.68 6.53
CA GLN A 230 10.43 8.23 6.45
C GLN A 230 11.68 7.45 6.87
N PHE A 231 12.87 7.92 6.47
CA PHE A 231 14.14 7.33 6.83
C PHE A 231 14.42 7.44 8.33
N VAL A 232 14.15 8.59 8.96
CA VAL A 232 14.28 8.75 10.41
C VAL A 232 13.33 7.80 11.16
N LEU A 233 12.07 7.68 10.73
CA LEU A 233 11.12 6.74 11.33
C LEU A 233 11.56 5.29 11.17
N LEU A 234 12.11 4.91 10.00
CA LEU A 234 12.71 3.60 9.79
C LEU A 234 13.89 3.36 10.76
N MET A 235 14.81 4.31 10.89
CA MET A 235 15.96 4.18 11.79
C MET A 235 15.52 4.08 13.26
N MET A 236 14.49 4.83 13.67
CA MET A 236 13.90 4.70 15.01
C MET A 236 13.30 3.31 15.24
N ALA A 237 12.60 2.77 14.25
CA ALA A 237 12.04 1.42 14.31
C ALA A 237 13.15 0.34 14.38
N CYS A 238 14.19 0.44 13.56
CA CYS A 238 15.36 -0.44 13.62
C CYS A 238 16.08 -0.35 14.97
N ALA A 239 16.25 0.85 15.51
CA ALA A 239 16.86 1.04 16.83
C ALA A 239 16.04 0.35 17.94
N LEU A 240 14.71 0.46 17.91
CA LEU A 240 13.83 -0.24 18.86
C LEU A 240 13.86 -1.76 18.68
N MET A 241 13.89 -2.25 17.44
CA MET A 241 14.00 -3.67 17.12
C MET A 241 15.28 -4.29 17.70
N LEU A 242 16.40 -3.58 17.60
CA LEU A 242 17.71 -4.02 18.09
C LEU A 242 17.91 -3.75 19.59
N SER A 243 17.12 -2.85 20.19
CA SER A 243 17.17 -2.55 21.61
C SER A 243 16.60 -3.71 22.45
N ARG A 244 17.09 -3.84 23.69
CA ARG A 244 16.44 -4.71 24.68
C ARG A 244 15.10 -4.10 25.11
N PRO A 245 14.08 -4.91 25.41
CA PRO A 245 12.89 -4.41 26.09
C PRO A 245 13.36 -3.81 27.42
N GLY A 246 13.39 -2.47 27.50
CA GLY A 246 13.90 -1.77 28.68
C GLY A 246 13.17 -2.23 29.96
N ALA A 247 13.74 -1.93 31.13
CA ALA A 247 13.23 -2.43 32.41
C ALA A 247 11.73 -2.15 32.65
N LEU A 248 11.18 -1.10 32.04
CA LEU A 248 9.78 -0.67 32.13
C LEU A 248 8.84 -1.29 31.06
N ALA A 249 9.35 -2.13 30.16
CA ALA A 249 8.51 -2.77 29.15
C ALA A 249 7.65 -3.88 29.78
N ILE A 250 6.37 -3.98 29.37
CA ILE A 250 5.50 -5.08 29.77
C ILE A 250 6.10 -6.43 29.36
N ASP A 251 6.82 -6.47 28.23
CA ASP A 251 7.59 -7.64 27.80
C ASP A 251 8.53 -8.18 28.88
N ASN A 252 9.16 -7.30 29.65
CA ASN A 252 10.06 -7.70 30.72
C ASN A 252 9.28 -8.19 31.96
N ALA A 253 8.11 -7.63 32.24
CA ALA A 253 7.25 -8.10 33.32
C ALA A 253 6.66 -9.50 33.01
N LEU A 254 6.29 -9.75 31.76
CA LEU A 254 5.71 -11.03 31.32
C LEU A 254 6.75 -12.14 31.12
N PHE A 255 7.94 -11.82 30.60
CA PHE A 255 8.94 -12.83 30.20
C PHE A 255 10.27 -12.76 30.97
N GLY A 256 10.51 -11.72 31.78
CA GLY A 256 11.83 -11.40 32.34
C GLY A 256 12.14 -11.94 33.74
N ARG A 257 11.20 -12.60 34.41
CA ARG A 257 11.42 -13.17 35.75
C ARG A 257 11.57 -14.69 35.67
N ARG A 258 12.80 -15.17 35.43
CA ARG A 258 13.17 -16.54 35.79
C ARG A 258 13.55 -16.51 37.28
N SER A 259 12.65 -16.97 38.13
CA SER A 259 12.81 -17.08 39.60
C SER A 259 13.84 -18.14 40.03
N GLY A 260 14.91 -18.35 39.27
CA GLY A 260 15.88 -19.44 39.51
C GLY A 260 17.01 -19.09 40.48
N ASP A 261 16.99 -17.91 41.10
CA ASP A 261 18.05 -17.40 41.98
C ASP A 261 17.64 -17.44 43.47
N LEU A 262 16.66 -18.26 43.84
CA LEU A 262 16.16 -18.37 45.21
C LEU A 262 16.64 -19.61 45.99
N ASP A 263 17.39 -20.53 45.38
CA ASP A 263 17.68 -21.83 46.01
C ASP A 263 19.17 -22.24 45.97
N GLU A 264 20.12 -21.30 45.95
CA GLU A 264 21.57 -21.62 46.05
C GLU A 264 22.27 -20.97 47.26
N ASP A 265 21.51 -20.57 48.29
CA ASP A 265 22.05 -20.40 49.66
C ASP A 265 21.89 -21.73 50.43
N GLY A 266 22.32 -22.82 49.80
CA GLY A 266 22.53 -24.08 50.48
C GLY A 266 23.71 -23.95 51.43
N ASP A 267 23.44 -24.15 52.72
CA ASP A 267 24.15 -25.11 53.55
C ASP A 267 25.68 -25.18 53.33
N ASP A 268 26.43 -24.22 53.87
CA ASP A 268 27.86 -24.38 54.19
C ASP A 268 28.08 -23.99 55.67
N ASP A 269 27.38 -24.68 56.58
CA ASP A 269 27.72 -24.78 58.00
C ASP A 269 28.33 -26.17 58.27
N GLU A 270 29.65 -26.32 58.08
CA GLU A 270 30.50 -27.35 58.72
C GLU A 270 31.79 -26.74 59.29
#